data_AF-A0A957Z8Q6-F1
#
_entry.id   AF-A0A957Z8Q6-F1
#
_cell.length_a   1.000
_cell.length_b   1.000
_cell.length_c   1.000
_cell.angle_alpha   90.00
_cell.angle_beta   90.00
_cell.angle_gamma   90.00
#
_symmetry.space_group_name_H-M   'P 1'
#
loop_
_entity.id
_entity.type
_entity.pdbx_description
1 polymer ?
#
loop_
_entity_poly.entity_id
_entity_poly.type
_entity_poly.pdbx_seq_one_letter_code
_entity_poly.pdbx_strand_id
1 'polypeptide(L)'
;MIEYSFTGPGSESGQLWSRSFMEPLAPGALTQFSASLLAEIAARTWYLYYDRLGFSPTPRTRLVRIIEGRPYTNLTVSARLDAENAGSEPPPFAVGGSERVLFTWQKPGFLGGLKLGRGAKKVDETLAALQNELPEITAQARKWYDKVLGLRWSQAEVLQIMEEIERYGAAALLPYFAARHNLEGAWRRLLSLLDKQPPQ
;
A
#
# COMPACT_ATOMS: atom_id res chain seq x y z
N MET A 1 19.68 8.62 2.75
CA MET A 1 18.27 9.07 2.78
C MET A 1 17.63 8.85 1.42
N ILE A 2 16.56 8.06 1.27
CA ILE A 2 15.82 7.99 -0.01
C ILE A 2 15.05 9.30 -0.14
N GLU A 3 15.36 10.07 -1.16
CA GLU A 3 14.74 11.36 -1.40
C GLU A 3 13.40 11.17 -2.14
N TYR A 4 12.32 11.63 -1.51
CA TYR A 4 11.01 11.68 -2.15
C TYR A 4 10.85 13.05 -2.79
N SER A 5 10.66 13.08 -4.10
CA SER A 5 10.29 14.31 -4.81
C SER A 5 8.77 14.35 -5.01
N PHE A 6 8.14 15.42 -4.54
CA PHE A 6 6.81 15.76 -5.03
C PHE A 6 6.95 16.26 -6.46
N THR A 7 6.37 15.55 -7.43
CA THR A 7 6.37 16.01 -8.83
C THR A 7 5.12 16.83 -9.16
N GLY A 8 4.55 17.57 -8.21
CA GLY A 8 3.40 18.42 -8.48
C GLY A 8 2.91 19.25 -7.29
N PRO A 9 2.19 20.36 -7.55
CA PRO A 9 1.55 21.16 -6.51
C PRO A 9 0.46 20.35 -5.80
N GLY A 10 0.55 20.26 -4.48
CA GLY A 10 -0.34 19.42 -3.68
C GLY A 10 0.08 19.25 -2.22
N SER A 11 0.78 20.24 -1.64
CA SER A 11 1.03 20.35 -0.20
C SER A 11 -0.27 20.57 0.62
N GLU A 12 -1.43 20.64 -0.04
CA GLU A 12 -2.65 21.24 0.48
C GLU A 12 -3.40 20.44 1.56
N SER A 13 -3.00 19.20 1.88
CA SER A 13 -3.69 18.40 2.92
C SER A 13 -2.80 17.80 4.02
N GLY A 14 -1.52 18.15 4.08
CA GLY A 14 -0.63 17.57 5.10
C GLY A 14 -0.23 16.10 4.85
N GLN A 15 -0.82 15.42 3.87
CA GLN A 15 -0.56 14.01 3.55
C GLN A 15 0.67 13.82 2.65
N LEU A 16 1.29 12.65 2.75
CA LEU A 16 2.42 12.24 1.93
C LEU A 16 1.99 11.24 0.85
N TRP A 17 2.37 11.54 -0.39
CA TRP A 17 2.10 10.74 -1.57
C TRP A 17 3.42 10.24 -2.15
N SER A 18 3.55 8.93 -2.36
CA SER A 18 4.78 8.32 -2.86
C SER A 18 4.56 7.55 -4.15
N ARG A 19 5.46 7.76 -5.12
CA ARG A 19 5.54 6.97 -6.34
C ARG A 19 6.23 5.62 -6.15
N SER A 20 7.16 5.52 -5.19
CA SER A 20 8.00 4.34 -4.97
C SER A 20 7.22 3.05 -4.74
N PHE A 21 5.99 3.18 -4.25
CA PHE A 21 5.14 2.05 -3.93
C PHE A 21 4.60 1.37 -5.19
N MET A 22 4.21 2.14 -6.21
CA MET A 22 3.58 1.61 -7.43
C MET A 22 4.52 1.57 -8.64
N GLU A 23 5.67 2.22 -8.56
CA GLU A 23 6.64 2.27 -9.66
C GLU A 23 7.03 0.90 -10.25
N PRO A 24 7.26 -0.17 -9.46
CA PRO A 24 7.58 -1.48 -10.04
C PRO A 24 6.45 -2.07 -10.91
N LEU A 25 5.19 -1.68 -10.65
CA LEU A 25 4.01 -2.16 -11.39
C LEU A 25 3.61 -1.21 -12.52
N ALA A 26 3.94 0.08 -12.39
CA ALA A 26 3.63 1.13 -13.34
C ALA A 26 4.83 2.10 -13.47
N PRO A 27 5.90 1.69 -14.18
CA PRO A 27 7.12 2.50 -14.30
C PRO A 27 6.91 3.75 -15.18
N GLY A 28 5.95 3.68 -16.10
CA GLY A 28 5.58 4.75 -17.03
C GLY A 28 4.31 5.50 -16.64
N ALA A 29 3.96 6.50 -17.45
CA ALA A 29 2.62 7.08 -17.41
C ALA A 29 1.61 6.06 -17.98
N LEU A 30 0.51 5.89 -17.27
CA LEU A 30 -0.61 5.04 -17.66
C LEU A 30 -1.62 5.86 -18.48
N THR A 31 -2.37 5.17 -19.34
CA THR A 31 -3.59 5.73 -19.94
C THR A 31 -4.60 6.04 -18.83
N GLN A 32 -5.57 6.92 -19.10
CA GLN A 32 -6.63 7.24 -18.13
C GLN A 32 -7.36 5.98 -17.64
N PHE A 33 -7.65 5.04 -18.54
CA PHE A 33 -8.32 3.78 -18.20
C PHE A 33 -7.45 2.87 -17.32
N SER A 34 -6.19 2.64 -17.69
CA SER A 34 -5.29 1.79 -16.89
C SER A 34 -5.01 2.42 -15.52
N ALA A 35 -4.93 3.75 -15.46
CA ALA A 35 -4.74 4.49 -14.22
C ALA A 35 -5.95 4.37 -13.27
N SER A 36 -7.19 4.50 -13.78
CA SER A 36 -8.39 4.32 -12.96
C SER A 36 -8.52 2.88 -12.46
N LEU A 37 -8.26 1.90 -13.34
CA LEU A 37 -8.31 0.48 -12.97
C LEU A 37 -7.29 0.13 -11.89
N LEU A 38 -6.04 0.57 -12.03
CA LEU A 38 -5.01 0.35 -11.02
C LEU A 38 -5.37 1.01 -9.68
N ALA A 39 -5.90 2.24 -9.72
CA ALA A 39 -6.30 2.95 -8.50
C ALA A 39 -7.40 2.20 -7.74
N GLU A 40 -8.41 1.67 -8.45
CA GLU A 40 -9.50 0.89 -7.86
C GLU A 40 -9.02 -0.47 -7.31
N ILE A 41 -8.16 -1.18 -8.05
CA ILE A 41 -7.54 -2.43 -7.58
C ILE A 41 -6.72 -2.16 -6.32
N ALA A 42 -5.87 -1.14 -6.33
CA ALA A 42 -5.03 -0.79 -5.18
C ALA A 42 -5.88 -0.41 -3.96
N ALA A 43 -6.93 0.39 -4.16
CA ALA A 43 -7.85 0.76 -3.08
C ALA A 43 -8.51 -0.48 -2.47
N ARG A 44 -9.05 -1.39 -3.29
CA ARG A 44 -9.62 -2.66 -2.82
C ARG A 44 -8.60 -3.52 -2.09
N THR A 45 -7.39 -3.66 -2.62
CA THR A 45 -6.31 -4.40 -1.95
C THR A 45 -5.99 -3.83 -0.58
N TRP A 46 -5.96 -2.51 -0.44
CA TRP A 46 -5.73 -1.84 0.85
C TRP A 46 -6.82 -2.13 1.86
N TYR A 47 -8.10 -2.07 1.45
CA TYR A 47 -9.21 -2.49 2.32
C TYR A 47 -9.08 -3.96 2.71
N LEU A 48 -8.85 -4.86 1.74
CA LEU A 48 -8.68 -6.29 2.01
C LEU A 48 -7.53 -6.57 2.99
N TYR A 49 -6.41 -5.87 2.85
CA TYR A 49 -5.28 -5.99 3.75
C TYR A 49 -5.66 -5.60 5.18
N TYR A 50 -6.23 -4.41 5.36
CA TYR A 50 -6.58 -3.92 6.70
C TYR A 50 -7.80 -4.63 7.31
N ASP A 51 -8.69 -5.18 6.51
CA ASP A 51 -9.78 -6.06 6.95
C ASP A 51 -9.23 -7.39 7.48
N ARG A 52 -8.26 -8.01 6.78
CA ARG A 52 -7.54 -9.20 7.30
C ARG A 52 -6.87 -8.91 8.64
N LEU A 53 -6.27 -7.73 8.78
CA LEU A 53 -5.70 -7.26 10.05
C LEU A 53 -6.76 -6.87 11.09
N GLY A 54 -8.01 -6.63 10.70
CA GLY A 54 -9.06 -6.14 11.59
C GLY A 54 -8.83 -4.71 12.07
N PHE A 55 -8.11 -3.89 11.30
CA PHE A 55 -7.71 -2.52 11.67
C PHE A 55 -8.74 -1.46 11.25
N SER A 56 -9.90 -1.87 10.74
CA SER A 56 -11.07 -1.01 10.45
C SER A 56 -10.72 0.25 9.63
N PRO A 57 -10.26 0.09 8.38
CA PRO A 57 -9.91 1.22 7.51
C PRO A 57 -11.11 2.15 7.27
N THR A 58 -10.88 3.47 7.25
CA THR A 58 -11.94 4.43 6.98
C THR A 58 -12.51 4.24 5.56
N PRO A 59 -13.84 4.12 5.39
CA PRO A 59 -14.46 3.98 4.07
C PRO A 59 -14.15 5.18 3.16
N ARG A 60 -14.08 4.92 1.84
CA ARG A 60 -13.81 5.93 0.80
C ARG A 60 -12.50 6.70 0.98
N THR A 61 -11.54 6.13 1.71
CA THR A 61 -10.16 6.65 1.77
C THR A 61 -9.55 6.69 0.38
N ARG A 62 -9.06 7.86 -0.02
CA ARG A 62 -8.31 8.03 -1.27
C ARG A 62 -6.89 7.49 -1.09
N LEU A 63 -6.68 6.25 -1.52
CA LEU A 63 -5.38 5.61 -1.45
C LEU A 63 -4.44 6.04 -2.59
N VAL A 64 -4.95 6.11 -3.82
CA VAL A 64 -4.14 6.41 -5.00
C VAL A 64 -4.55 7.76 -5.61
N ARG A 65 -3.55 8.53 -6.02
CA ARG A 65 -3.70 9.74 -6.83
C ARG A 65 -2.90 9.57 -8.11
N ILE A 66 -3.47 10.00 -9.22
CA ILE A 66 -2.79 10.03 -10.51
C ILE A 66 -2.27 11.45 -10.74
N ILE A 67 -0.97 11.58 -10.99
CA ILE A 67 -0.31 12.85 -11.32
C ILE A 67 0.45 12.61 -12.62
N GLU A 68 0.12 13.34 -13.69
CA GLU A 68 0.75 13.18 -15.01
C GLU A 68 0.72 11.72 -15.53
N GLY A 69 -0.40 11.03 -15.30
CA GLY A 69 -0.58 9.63 -15.68
C GLY A 69 0.15 8.62 -14.77
N ARG A 70 0.85 9.06 -13.72
CA ARG A 70 1.62 8.20 -12.83
C ARG A 70 0.91 8.00 -11.49
N PRO A 71 0.85 6.77 -10.95
CA PRO A 71 0.18 6.49 -9.68
C PRO A 71 1.07 6.85 -8.47
N TYR A 72 0.49 7.55 -7.51
CA TYR A 72 1.08 7.88 -6.22
C TYR A 72 0.20 7.31 -5.10
N THR A 73 0.81 6.60 -4.16
CA THR A 73 0.14 6.00 -3.00
C THR A 73 0.21 6.92 -1.79
N ASN A 74 -0.90 7.07 -1.09
CA ASN A 74 -0.99 7.82 0.16
C ASN A 74 -0.37 7.01 1.30
N LEU A 75 0.81 7.41 1.76
CA LEU A 75 1.51 6.71 2.83
C LEU A 75 0.99 7.08 4.22
N THR A 76 0.41 8.28 4.35
CA THR A 76 -0.11 8.79 5.63
C THR A 76 -1.25 7.95 6.17
N VAL A 77 -2.17 7.49 5.31
CA VAL A 77 -3.36 6.73 5.73
C VAL A 77 -3.00 5.35 6.25
N SER A 78 -2.08 4.64 5.59
CA SER A 78 -1.59 3.33 6.04
C SER A 78 -0.78 3.46 7.34
N ALA A 79 0.13 4.44 7.39
CA ALA A 79 0.96 4.67 8.57
C ALA A 79 0.12 5.00 9.82
N ARG A 80 -1.00 5.71 9.66
CA ARG A 80 -1.93 5.99 10.76
C ARG A 80 -2.59 4.72 11.30
N LEU A 81 -3.11 3.88 10.42
CA LEU A 81 -3.72 2.60 10.81
C LEU A 81 -2.72 1.70 11.55
N ASP A 82 -1.48 1.64 11.07
CA ASP A 82 -0.43 0.84 11.70
C ASP A 82 -0.03 1.39 13.07
N ALA A 83 0.05 2.71 13.23
CA ALA A 83 0.38 3.34 14.51
C ALA A 83 -0.74 3.14 15.55
N GLU A 84 -2.00 3.23 15.13
CA GLU A 84 -3.17 3.08 16.00
C GLU A 84 -3.42 1.62 16.42
N ASN A 85 -3.05 0.66 15.58
CA ASN A 85 -3.41 -0.75 15.81
C ASN A 85 -2.22 -1.69 16.03
N ALA A 86 -1.04 -1.39 15.49
CA ALA A 86 0.16 -2.22 15.58
C ALA A 86 1.35 -1.51 16.26
N GLY A 87 1.20 -0.25 16.66
CA GLY A 87 2.22 0.48 17.41
C GLY A 87 3.45 0.82 16.61
N SER A 88 3.33 0.82 15.29
CA SER A 88 4.42 1.20 14.41
C SER A 88 4.52 2.72 14.37
N GLU A 89 5.52 3.27 15.05
CA GLU A 89 5.83 4.69 14.89
C GLU A 89 6.14 4.99 13.42
N PRO A 90 5.45 5.96 12.79
CA PRO A 90 5.77 6.35 11.43
C PRO A 90 7.16 7.02 11.39
N PRO A 91 8.13 6.47 10.64
CA PRO A 91 9.41 7.13 10.49
C PRO A 91 9.24 8.47 9.74
N PRO A 92 10.11 9.47 9.99
CA PRO A 92 10.10 10.71 9.22
C PRO A 92 10.46 10.44 7.75
N PHE A 93 9.94 11.27 6.86
CA PHE A 93 10.16 11.18 5.42
C PHE A 93 10.97 12.35 4.92
N ALA A 94 12.02 12.07 4.17
CA ALA A 94 12.79 13.08 3.49
C ALA A 94 12.07 13.54 2.23
N VAL A 95 11.60 14.77 2.21
CA VAL A 95 10.91 15.34 1.06
C VAL A 95 11.58 16.65 0.67
N GLY A 96 12.16 16.70 -0.53
CA GLY A 96 12.90 17.88 -1.01
C GLY A 96 14.01 18.32 -0.05
N GLY A 97 14.82 17.37 0.42
CA GLY A 97 15.90 17.62 1.38
C GLY A 97 15.48 17.93 2.83
N SER A 98 14.18 17.99 3.14
CA SER A 98 13.68 18.28 4.50
C SER A 98 12.99 17.07 5.12
N GLU A 99 13.23 16.79 6.40
CA GLU A 99 12.47 15.77 7.13
C GLU A 99 11.03 16.23 7.38
N ARG A 100 10.09 15.32 7.14
CA ARG A 100 8.67 15.51 7.35
C ARG A 100 8.09 14.37 8.16
N VAL A 101 7.59 14.69 9.35
CA VAL A 101 6.82 13.77 10.18
C VAL A 101 5.41 13.64 9.60
N LEU A 102 4.89 12.41 9.46
CA LEU A 102 3.58 12.17 8.87
C LEU A 102 2.43 12.65 9.77
N PHE A 103 2.56 12.45 11.08
CA PHE A 103 1.64 12.91 12.12
C PHE A 103 2.29 12.73 13.49
N THR A 104 1.84 13.49 14.48
CA THR A 104 2.27 13.31 15.88
C THR A 104 1.67 12.01 16.42
N TRP A 105 2.52 11.05 16.77
CA TRP A 105 2.11 9.83 17.44
C TRP A 105 2.52 9.87 18.91
N GLN A 106 1.56 9.64 19.81
CA GLN A 106 1.84 9.51 21.23
C GLN A 106 1.94 8.04 21.59
N LYS A 107 3.11 7.63 22.10
CA LYS A 107 3.32 6.25 22.56
C LYS A 107 2.31 5.94 23.67
N PRO A 108 1.48 4.91 23.51
CA PRO A 108 0.46 4.63 24.51
C PRO A 108 1.07 4.02 25.77
N GLY A 109 0.35 4.16 26.89
CA GLY A 109 0.71 3.54 28.16
C GLY A 109 0.69 2.00 28.12
N PHE A 110 1.10 1.37 29.22
CA PHE A 110 1.35 -0.08 29.31
C PHE A 110 0.24 -0.97 28.70
N LEU A 111 -1.03 -0.73 29.06
CA LEU A 111 -2.18 -1.50 28.54
C LEU A 111 -2.39 -1.30 27.03
N GLY A 112 -2.16 -0.08 26.54
CA GLY A 112 -2.20 0.21 25.11
C GLY A 112 -1.06 -0.52 24.37
N GLY A 113 0.12 -0.59 24.98
CA GLY A 113 1.26 -1.35 24.45
C GLY A 113 0.96 -2.84 24.20
N LEU A 114 0.22 -3.51 25.10
CA LEU A 114 -0.19 -4.90 24.90
C LEU A 114 -1.12 -5.09 23.69
N LYS A 115 -2.07 -4.16 23.49
CA LYS A 115 -2.96 -4.19 22.31
C LYS A 115 -2.16 -4.04 21.02
N LEU A 116 -1.24 -3.08 20.98
CA LEU A 116 -0.39 -2.83 19.82
C LEU A 116 0.52 -4.03 19.51
N GLY A 117 1.06 -4.69 20.54
CA GLY A 117 1.86 -5.90 20.36
C GLY A 117 1.09 -7.04 19.70
N ARG A 118 -0.21 -7.21 20.02
CA ARG A 118 -1.09 -8.16 19.31
C ARG A 118 -1.33 -7.76 17.86
N GLY A 119 -1.48 -6.47 17.58
CA GLY A 119 -1.60 -5.96 16.22
C GLY A 119 -0.34 -6.21 15.38
N ALA A 120 0.85 -5.95 15.94
CA ALA A 120 2.12 -6.25 15.29
C ALA A 120 2.24 -7.76 15.00
N LYS A 121 1.93 -8.62 15.98
CA LYS A 121 1.90 -10.08 15.77
C LYS A 121 0.94 -10.47 14.63
N LYS A 122 -0.23 -9.84 14.55
CA LYS A 122 -1.21 -10.11 13.49
C LYS A 122 -0.71 -9.70 12.11
N VAL A 123 0.09 -8.62 12.02
CA VAL A 123 0.80 -8.25 10.78
C VAL A 123 1.75 -9.35 10.36
N ASP A 124 2.59 -9.85 11.27
CA ASP A 124 3.56 -10.93 11.00
C ASP A 124 2.84 -12.23 10.58
N GLU A 125 1.80 -12.62 11.31
CA GLU A 125 0.98 -13.79 10.99
C GLU A 125 0.31 -13.66 9.61
N THR A 126 -0.17 -12.46 9.26
CA THR A 126 -0.77 -12.19 7.95
C THR A 126 0.26 -12.26 6.82
N LEU A 127 1.47 -11.75 7.03
CA LEU A 127 2.55 -11.84 6.03
C LEU A 127 2.96 -13.30 5.80
N ALA A 128 3.10 -14.09 6.87
CA ALA A 128 3.41 -15.51 6.78
C ALA A 128 2.29 -16.30 6.07
N ALA A 129 1.02 -15.99 6.37
CA ALA A 129 -0.12 -16.59 5.69
C ALA A 129 -0.12 -16.26 4.19
N LEU A 130 0.09 -14.98 3.82
CA LEU A 130 0.15 -14.55 2.42
C LEU A 130 1.28 -15.22 1.64
N GLN A 131 2.43 -15.47 2.28
CA GLN A 131 3.51 -16.23 1.67
C GLN A 131 3.08 -17.67 1.32
N ASN A 132 2.33 -18.32 2.22
CA ASN A 132 1.80 -19.68 2.00
C ASN A 132 0.66 -19.71 0.98
N GLU A 133 -0.16 -18.65 0.91
CA GLU A 133 -1.27 -18.51 -0.05
C GLU A 133 -0.78 -18.15 -1.47
N LEU A 134 0.44 -17.62 -1.61
CA LEU A 134 0.95 -17.07 -2.87
C LEU A 134 0.87 -18.04 -4.07
N PRO A 135 1.19 -19.34 -3.96
CA PRO A 135 1.06 -20.26 -5.09
C PRO A 135 -0.38 -20.38 -5.59
N GLU A 136 -1.34 -20.47 -4.69
CA GLU A 136 -2.76 -20.59 -5.04
C GLU A 136 -3.30 -19.28 -5.62
N ILE A 137 -2.96 -18.14 -5.02
CA ILE A 137 -3.30 -16.81 -5.57
C ILE A 137 -2.76 -16.67 -6.99
N THR A 138 -1.50 -17.08 -7.22
CA THR A 138 -0.85 -17.04 -8.54
C THR A 138 -1.56 -17.94 -9.54
N ALA A 139 -1.91 -19.17 -9.14
CA ALA A 139 -2.63 -20.11 -9.99
C ALA A 139 -4.02 -19.58 -10.39
N GLN A 140 -4.76 -19.00 -9.45
CA GLN A 140 -6.07 -18.40 -9.74
C GLN A 140 -5.98 -17.18 -10.65
N ALA A 141 -5.02 -16.28 -10.39
CA ALA A 141 -4.77 -15.12 -11.25
C ALA A 141 -4.39 -15.56 -12.67
N ARG A 142 -3.53 -16.58 -12.80
CA ARG A 142 -3.13 -17.13 -14.09
C ARG A 142 -4.30 -17.77 -14.82
N LYS A 143 -5.11 -18.59 -14.14
CA LYS A 143 -6.31 -19.20 -14.71
C LYS A 143 -7.28 -18.15 -15.25
N TRP A 144 -7.51 -17.07 -14.50
CA TRP A 144 -8.35 -15.97 -14.95
C TRP A 144 -7.75 -15.24 -16.16
N TYR A 145 -6.45 -14.97 -16.13
CA TYR A 145 -5.74 -14.35 -17.25
C TYR A 145 -5.84 -15.20 -18.53
N ASP A 146 -5.61 -16.51 -18.44
CA ASP A 146 -5.70 -17.43 -19.58
C ASP A 146 -7.15 -17.53 -20.11
N LYS A 147 -8.15 -17.50 -19.21
CA LYS A 147 -9.57 -17.38 -19.60
C LYS A 147 -9.79 -16.12 -20.43
N VAL A 148 -9.35 -14.96 -19.95
CA VAL A 148 -9.56 -13.65 -20.61
C VAL A 148 -8.91 -13.62 -21.99
N LEU A 149 -7.69 -14.16 -22.13
CA LEU A 149 -7.01 -14.24 -23.43
C LEU A 149 -7.75 -15.12 -24.45
N GLY A 150 -8.48 -16.13 -23.99
CA GLY A 150 -9.25 -17.04 -24.85
C GLY A 150 -10.61 -16.49 -25.31
N LEU A 151 -11.04 -15.32 -24.83
CA LEU A 151 -12.36 -14.78 -25.13
C LEU A 151 -12.43 -14.15 -26.52
N ARG A 152 -13.60 -14.29 -27.17
CA ARG A 152 -13.97 -13.46 -28.31
C ARG A 152 -14.55 -12.17 -27.76
N TRP A 153 -13.82 -11.07 -27.81
CA TRP A 153 -14.21 -9.81 -27.18
C TRP A 153 -15.50 -9.21 -27.77
N SER A 154 -16.65 -9.58 -27.23
CA SER A 154 -17.92 -8.87 -27.44
C SER A 154 -18.23 -7.95 -26.26
N GLN A 155 -19.29 -7.15 -26.39
CA GLN A 155 -19.73 -6.25 -25.33
C GLN A 155 -20.06 -7.00 -24.02
N ALA A 156 -20.62 -8.21 -24.11
CA ALA A 156 -20.96 -9.01 -22.93
C ALA A 156 -19.70 -9.48 -22.19
N GLU A 157 -18.68 -9.98 -22.90
CA GLU A 157 -17.41 -10.36 -22.26
C GLU A 157 -16.70 -9.16 -21.65
N VAL A 158 -16.72 -7.99 -22.31
CA VAL A 158 -16.08 -6.78 -21.76
C VAL A 158 -16.70 -6.39 -20.42
N LEU A 159 -18.03 -6.37 -20.31
CA LEU A 159 -18.72 -6.06 -19.05
C LEU A 159 -18.38 -7.08 -17.97
N GLN A 160 -18.39 -8.37 -18.30
CA GLN A 160 -18.03 -9.42 -17.35
C GLN A 160 -16.58 -9.25 -16.84
N ILE A 161 -15.63 -8.92 -17.72
CA ILE A 161 -14.23 -8.69 -17.33
C ILE A 161 -14.12 -7.48 -16.41
N MET A 162 -14.84 -6.40 -16.70
CA MET A 162 -14.83 -5.20 -15.85
C MET A 162 -15.34 -5.49 -14.43
N GLU A 163 -16.30 -6.39 -14.26
CA GLU A 163 -16.79 -6.81 -12.95
C GLU A 163 -15.80 -7.76 -12.24
N GLU A 164 -15.13 -8.64 -12.98
CA GLU A 164 -14.23 -9.65 -12.41
C GLU A 164 -12.84 -9.10 -12.06
N ILE A 165 -12.30 -8.19 -12.88
CA ILE A 165 -10.90 -7.76 -12.85
C ILE A 165 -10.49 -7.15 -11.52
N GLU A 166 -11.40 -6.44 -10.87
CA GLU A 166 -11.11 -5.77 -9.61
C GLU A 166 -10.94 -6.79 -8.48
N ARG A 167 -11.72 -7.88 -8.49
CA ARG A 167 -11.62 -8.97 -7.52
C ARG A 167 -10.32 -9.74 -7.70
N TYR A 168 -10.05 -10.19 -8.93
CA TYR A 168 -8.82 -10.96 -9.23
C TYR A 168 -7.57 -10.10 -9.06
N GLY A 169 -7.62 -8.85 -9.54
CA GLY A 169 -6.55 -7.87 -9.39
C GLY A 169 -6.27 -7.58 -7.92
N ALA A 170 -7.29 -7.38 -7.10
CA ALA A 170 -7.07 -7.06 -5.69
C ALA A 170 -6.46 -8.23 -4.91
N ALA A 171 -6.91 -9.46 -5.19
CA ALA A 171 -6.35 -10.68 -4.61
C ALA A 171 -4.90 -10.91 -5.05
N ALA A 172 -4.59 -10.71 -6.34
CA ALA A 172 -3.25 -10.85 -6.88
C ALA A 172 -2.28 -9.78 -6.36
N LEU A 173 -2.76 -8.54 -6.15
CA LEU A 173 -1.95 -7.44 -5.65
C LEU A 173 -1.72 -7.52 -4.13
N LEU A 174 -2.54 -8.27 -3.38
CA LEU A 174 -2.50 -8.31 -1.92
C LEU A 174 -1.14 -8.74 -1.32
N PRO A 175 -0.51 -9.85 -1.76
CA PRO A 175 0.81 -10.23 -1.26
C PRO A 175 1.87 -9.16 -1.54
N TYR A 176 1.85 -8.57 -2.74
CA TYR A 176 2.74 -7.48 -3.10
C TYR A 176 2.54 -6.26 -2.20
N PHE A 177 1.28 -5.83 -2.03
CA PHE A 177 0.95 -4.68 -1.20
C PHE A 177 1.45 -4.87 0.24
N ALA A 178 1.12 -6.02 0.84
CA ALA A 178 1.50 -6.32 2.21
C ALA A 178 3.03 -6.36 2.39
N ALA A 179 3.75 -7.06 1.50
CA ALA A 179 5.20 -7.16 1.56
C ALA A 179 5.88 -5.81 1.32
N ARG A 180 5.47 -5.07 0.28
CA ARG A 180 6.04 -3.77 -0.08
C ARG A 180 5.85 -2.76 1.03
N HIS A 181 4.65 -2.67 1.58
CA HIS A 181 4.31 -1.77 2.68
C HIS A 181 5.17 -2.02 3.92
N ASN A 182 5.26 -3.28 4.34
CA ASN A 182 6.04 -3.66 5.52
C ASN A 182 7.54 -3.49 5.31
N LEU A 183 8.04 -3.79 4.10
CA LEU A 183 9.43 -3.55 3.72
C LEU A 183 9.77 -2.06 3.74
N GLU A 184 8.90 -1.20 3.18
CA GLU A 184 9.10 0.26 3.24
C GLU A 184 9.17 0.75 4.70
N GLY A 185 8.26 0.28 5.55
CA GLY A 185 8.28 0.63 6.98
C GLY A 185 9.57 0.18 7.68
N ALA A 186 9.98 -1.08 7.49
CA ALA A 186 11.19 -1.64 8.08
C ALA A 186 12.46 -0.93 7.60
N TRP A 187 12.59 -0.71 6.29
CA TRP A 187 13.72 -0.01 5.70
C TRP A 187 13.86 1.42 6.25
N ARG A 188 12.77 2.17 6.37
CA ARG A 188 12.80 3.53 6.91
C ARG A 188 13.14 3.57 8.39
N ARG A 189 12.65 2.61 9.19
CA ARG A 189 13.06 2.47 10.59
C ARG A 189 14.56 2.23 10.70
N LEU A 190 15.12 1.37 9.85
CA LEU A 190 16.56 1.14 9.79
C LEU A 190 17.32 2.44 9.45
N LEU A 191 16.90 3.17 8.42
CA LEU A 191 17.52 4.45 8.06
C LEU A 191 17.49 5.46 9.22
N SER A 192 16.35 5.61 9.90
CA SER A 192 16.22 6.51 11.05
C SER A 192 17.13 6.11 12.22
N LEU A 193 17.39 4.82 12.42
CA LEU A 193 18.34 4.36 13.43
C LEU A 193 19.79 4.68 13.06
N LEU A 194 20.14 4.56 11.77
CA LEU A 194 21.48 4.89 11.28
C LEU A 194 21.75 6.40 11.34
N ASP A 195 20.78 7.24 10.98
CA ASP A 195 20.91 8.70 11.03
C ASP A 195 21.04 9.24 12.48
N LYS A 196 20.59 8.47 13.48
CA LYS A 196 20.73 8.78 14.92
C LYS A 196 22.06 8.33 15.52
N GLN A 197 22.92 7.62 14.79
CA GLN A 197 24.25 7.31 15.29
C GLN A 197 25.12 8.58 15.24
N PRO A 198 25.82 8.94 16.34
CA PRO A 198 26.78 10.05 16.30
C PRO A 198 27.88 9.73 15.27
N PRO A 199 28.44 10.75 14.59
CA PRO A 199 29.59 10.53 13.73
C PRO A 199 30.71 9.90 14.57
N GLN A 200 31.26 8.79 14.08
CA GLN A 200 32.43 8.13 14.67
C GLN A 200 33.69 8.99 14.49
#